data_AF-A0A2C5ZEE2-F1
#
_entry.id   AF-A0A2C5ZEE2-F1
#
_cell.length_a   1.000
_cell.length_b   1.000
_cell.length_c   1.000
_cell.angle_alpha   90.00
_cell.angle_beta   90.00
_cell.angle_gamma   90.00
#
_symmetry.space_group_name_H-M   'P 1'
#
loop_
_entity.id
_entity.type
_entity.pdbx_description
1 polymer ?
#
loop_
_entity_poly.entity_id
_entity_poly.type
_entity_poly.pdbx_seq_one_letter_code
_entity_poly.pdbx_strand_id
1 'polypeptide(L)'
;MHNTLIDDEVPHRDILARVHYNSVQQTQRIPLGVLWTRKAIQNSPLAKHVSAVSKKLYAPKRSASKRQARNHPVFPPLNGLKLLSATRMGSEPFREWSRNLVEMTQNSLGILGEIIKTRTEHKGENAKTSVWPESPKRSVWPQRIAVGDDAAGAMLHQAASTGSRCTKSKVGPCYSPAYVDVMHEFGFAGVATNPVFLGTWWMSLMLQDYGDWRQDYVCMLGYTFYFEYNIDKLPSNKQSSVSIMKQVMALWDMPSLAEDLRLRRLHMLCSFDFFDLKRRHEAAFSEHRTDGATAWVHASRDTWRDFKALDSGGYAHWLSFAPGDAGRDDMMLSGLVNDWVDLGPDLRYQECNQAVFALTRASLKMDDLLECYERTVWMLNASSASPRRYIGFLTTMAASMWQLCNHRQDVWRYYALGHKVCLAAQSRQLYKVANLAECYDGHLKPRKLPDAKVLAIPRQDYYYSVWVEGREHTGVVKLHATLCEGVELGLIPKPMVDFQIIVPLLLRRQEIGADAFIKYMDGGYCSHFAHVVRSGHRSGFSRAYSRAIAALVMEQWWSGQFLAMGVGSLIDAQPDRIAQDRAH
;
A
#
# COMPACT_ATOMS: atom_id res chain seq x y z
N MET A 1 30.08 -38.04 5.39
CA MET A 1 28.79 -38.39 6.04
C MET A 1 28.79 -37.86 7.46
N HIS A 2 28.20 -36.68 7.68
CA HIS A 2 27.57 -36.28 8.94
C HIS A 2 26.69 -35.06 8.59
N ASN A 3 25.38 -35.29 8.60
CA ASN A 3 24.34 -34.30 8.37
C ASN A 3 24.28 -33.36 9.57
N THR A 4 24.65 -32.11 9.38
CA THR A 4 24.24 -31.02 10.27
C THR A 4 22.96 -30.42 9.72
N LEU A 5 21.85 -30.74 10.40
CA LEU A 5 20.58 -30.04 10.31
C LEU A 5 20.82 -28.56 10.64
N ILE A 6 20.70 -27.67 9.66
CA ILE A 6 20.50 -26.25 9.89
C ILE A 6 18.98 -26.04 9.85
N ASP A 7 18.31 -26.39 10.95
CA ASP A 7 16.97 -25.90 11.27
C ASP A 7 17.14 -24.79 12.31
N ASP A 8 17.30 -23.57 11.83
CA ASP A 8 16.92 -22.37 12.59
C ASP A 8 15.75 -21.73 11.84
N GLU A 9 14.62 -22.42 11.81
CA GLU A 9 13.33 -21.77 11.58
C GLU A 9 13.12 -20.78 12.74
N VAL A 10 13.50 -19.52 12.52
CA VAL A 10 13.14 -18.42 13.41
C VAL A 10 11.61 -18.45 13.54
N PRO A 11 11.05 -18.66 14.73
CA PRO A 11 9.60 -18.75 14.89
C PRO A 11 8.97 -17.47 14.36
N HIS A 12 7.94 -17.60 13.51
CA HIS A 12 7.11 -16.47 13.05
C HIS A 12 6.49 -15.76 14.26
N ARG A 13 7.22 -14.83 14.87
CA ARG A 13 6.65 -13.90 15.85
C ARG A 13 5.74 -12.96 15.07
N ASP A 14 4.44 -13.05 15.30
CA ASP A 14 3.40 -12.22 14.68
C ASP A 14 3.76 -10.71 14.70
N ILE A 15 3.39 -9.98 13.64
CA ILE A 15 3.61 -8.54 13.45
C ILE A 15 3.10 -7.76 14.66
N LEU A 16 1.92 -8.09 15.18
CA LEU A 16 1.39 -7.43 16.37
C LEU A 16 2.20 -7.81 17.61
N ALA A 17 2.61 -9.08 17.74
CA ALA A 17 3.52 -9.49 18.81
C ALA A 17 4.86 -8.72 18.78
N ARG A 18 5.40 -8.41 17.59
CA ARG A 18 6.64 -7.63 17.36
C ARG A 18 6.44 -6.14 17.65
N VAL A 19 5.35 -5.55 17.16
CA VAL A 19 4.89 -4.19 17.47
C VAL A 19 4.79 -3.97 18.99
N HIS A 20 4.32 -4.99 19.73
CA HIS A 20 4.16 -4.95 21.17
C HIS A 20 5.37 -5.52 21.94
N TYR A 21 6.49 -5.90 21.30
CA TYR A 21 7.60 -6.60 21.96
C TYR A 21 8.58 -5.67 22.70
N ASN A 22 8.71 -4.42 22.28
CA ASN A 22 9.86 -3.56 22.62
C ASN A 22 9.77 -2.74 23.92
N SER A 23 9.03 -3.19 24.93
CA SER A 23 9.10 -2.59 26.28
C SER A 23 9.60 -3.59 27.32
N VAL A 24 10.90 -3.88 27.32
CA VAL A 24 11.56 -4.79 28.28
C VAL A 24 11.41 -4.31 29.73
N GLN A 25 11.03 -3.05 29.95
CA GLN A 25 10.86 -2.43 31.28
C GLN A 25 9.41 -2.16 31.70
N GLN A 26 8.39 -2.47 30.89
CA GLN A 26 6.99 -2.28 31.30
C GLN A 26 6.32 -3.60 31.66
N THR A 27 5.98 -3.76 32.93
CA THR A 27 5.21 -4.90 33.49
C THR A 27 3.78 -4.99 32.96
N GLN A 28 3.28 -3.93 32.31
CA GLN A 28 2.08 -3.93 31.47
C GLN A 28 2.47 -3.38 30.09
N ARG A 29 2.55 -4.25 29.09
CA ARG A 29 2.63 -3.79 27.69
C ARG A 29 1.35 -3.00 27.41
N ILE A 30 1.49 -1.78 26.91
CA ILE A 30 0.40 -0.85 26.56
C ILE A 30 0.02 -1.12 25.10
N PRO A 31 -1.02 -1.93 24.83
CA PRO A 31 -1.49 -2.24 23.49
C PRO A 31 -1.89 -1.05 22.62
N LEU A 32 -1.99 0.17 23.16
CA LEU A 32 -2.23 1.44 22.45
C LEU A 32 -1.07 2.44 22.46
N GLY A 33 0.16 2.01 22.77
CA GLY A 33 1.35 2.71 22.27
C GLY A 33 1.43 2.77 20.74
N VAL A 34 0.42 2.22 20.04
CA VAL A 34 0.26 2.13 18.60
C VAL A 34 -0.38 3.37 17.93
N LEU A 35 -1.12 4.23 18.63
CA LEU A 35 -1.83 5.33 17.98
C LEU A 35 -1.27 6.65 18.52
N TRP A 36 -0.39 7.24 17.71
CA TRP A 36 0.42 8.39 18.07
C TRP A 36 -0.14 9.68 17.47
N THR A 37 -0.06 10.74 18.26
CA THR A 37 -0.33 12.12 17.84
C THR A 37 0.98 12.90 17.77
N ARG A 38 1.14 13.79 16.80
CA ARG A 38 2.34 14.62 16.74
C ARG A 38 2.58 15.41 18.01
N LYS A 39 3.86 15.59 18.38
CA LYS A 39 4.28 16.52 19.44
C LYS A 39 3.68 17.93 19.24
N ALA A 40 3.55 18.35 17.99
CA ALA A 40 2.93 19.62 17.61
C ALA A 40 1.49 19.79 18.11
N ILE A 41 0.75 18.69 18.36
CA ILE A 41 -0.64 18.75 18.81
C ILE A 41 -0.83 18.29 20.26
N GLN A 42 0.23 18.21 21.06
CA GLN A 42 0.19 17.70 22.45
C GLN A 42 -0.83 18.39 23.38
N ASN A 43 -1.21 19.64 23.07
CA ASN A 43 -2.18 20.43 23.84
C ASN A 43 -3.60 20.44 23.23
N SER A 44 -3.82 19.69 22.14
CA SER A 44 -5.08 19.66 21.40
C SER A 44 -6.18 18.83 22.10
N PRO A 45 -7.45 18.99 21.70
CA PRO A 45 -8.54 18.11 22.13
C PRO A 45 -8.25 16.62 21.90
N LEU A 46 -7.66 16.27 20.76
CA LEU A 46 -7.31 14.88 20.45
C LEU A 46 -6.27 14.32 21.43
N ALA A 47 -5.20 15.06 21.70
CA ALA A 47 -4.16 14.63 22.63
C ALA A 47 -4.72 14.43 24.06
N LYS A 48 -5.62 15.32 24.50
CA LYS A 48 -6.33 15.18 25.79
C LYS A 48 -7.21 13.92 25.81
N HIS A 49 -7.95 13.65 24.73
CA HIS A 49 -8.78 12.45 24.59
C HIS A 49 -7.93 11.18 24.64
N VAL A 50 -6.87 11.09 23.83
CA VAL A 50 -5.93 9.95 23.81
C VAL A 50 -5.33 9.72 25.21
N SER A 51 -4.92 10.78 25.90
CA SER A 51 -4.40 10.69 27.27
C SER A 51 -5.45 10.17 28.26
N ALA A 52 -6.68 10.67 28.20
CA ALA A 52 -7.77 10.24 29.09
C ALA A 52 -8.16 8.77 28.86
N VAL A 53 -8.29 8.36 27.60
CA VAL A 53 -8.57 6.97 27.21
C VAL A 53 -7.44 6.06 27.68
N SER A 54 -6.18 6.45 27.46
CA SER A 54 -5.02 5.68 27.91
C SER A 54 -5.00 5.51 29.43
N LYS A 55 -5.22 6.58 30.20
CA LYS A 55 -5.31 6.49 31.67
C LYS A 55 -6.39 5.52 32.13
N LYS A 56 -7.56 5.52 31.47
CA LYS A 56 -8.67 4.61 31.80
C LYS A 56 -8.36 3.15 31.46
N LEU A 57 -7.69 2.91 30.33
CA LEU A 57 -7.36 1.57 29.86
C LEU A 57 -6.21 0.93 30.64
N TYR A 58 -5.24 1.73 31.10
CA TYR A 58 -3.99 1.28 31.73
C TYR A 58 -3.87 1.61 33.21
N ALA A 59 -4.93 2.11 33.87
CA ALA A 59 -4.92 2.25 35.32
C ALA A 59 -4.68 0.89 36.00
N PRO A 60 -3.92 0.83 37.11
CA PRO A 60 -3.69 -0.41 37.85
C PRO A 60 -5.02 -1.03 38.27
N LYS A 61 -5.40 -2.15 37.65
CA LYS A 61 -6.58 -2.91 38.06
C LYS A 61 -6.26 -3.62 39.38
N ARG A 62 -7.09 -3.41 40.42
CA ARG A 62 -7.14 -4.32 41.58
C ARG A 62 -7.38 -5.74 41.04
N SER A 63 -6.56 -6.69 41.53
CA SER A 63 -6.49 -8.09 41.12
C SER A 63 -7.82 -8.67 40.60
N ALA A 64 -8.01 -8.68 39.29
CA ALA A 64 -9.02 -9.52 38.66
C ALA A 64 -8.47 -10.95 38.59
N SER A 65 -9.29 -11.92 39.01
CA SER A 65 -8.91 -13.32 39.09
C SER A 65 -8.43 -13.85 37.73
N LYS A 66 -7.35 -14.65 37.74
CA LYS A 66 -6.66 -15.24 36.57
C LYS A 66 -7.50 -16.25 35.76
N ARG A 67 -8.83 -16.24 35.83
CA ARG A 67 -9.68 -17.35 35.35
C ARG A 67 -10.36 -17.15 34.00
N GLN A 68 -10.11 -16.06 33.26
CA GLN A 68 -10.82 -15.74 32.00
C GLN A 68 -9.97 -15.78 30.72
N ALA A 69 -8.87 -16.52 30.68
CA ALA A 69 -7.98 -16.59 29.50
C ALA A 69 -8.10 -17.90 28.68
N ARG A 70 -9.24 -18.60 28.75
CA ARG A 70 -9.52 -19.74 27.87
C ARG A 70 -10.86 -19.49 27.17
N ASN A 71 -10.83 -19.44 25.85
CA ASN A 71 -11.93 -19.11 24.92
C ASN A 71 -12.25 -17.61 24.81
N HIS A 72 -11.32 -16.81 24.26
CA HIS A 72 -11.70 -15.51 23.72
C HIS A 72 -12.25 -15.69 22.31
N PRO A 73 -13.52 -15.33 22.04
CA PRO A 73 -14.09 -15.42 20.71
C PRO A 73 -13.34 -14.50 19.73
N VAL A 74 -13.34 -14.86 18.44
CA VAL A 74 -12.96 -13.98 17.34
C VAL A 74 -13.79 -12.70 17.43
N PHE A 75 -13.20 -11.55 17.12
CA PHE A 75 -13.90 -10.27 17.16
C PHE A 75 -15.11 -10.29 16.21
N PRO A 76 -16.34 -9.96 16.67
CA PRO A 76 -17.50 -9.97 15.80
C PRO A 76 -17.42 -8.85 14.76
N PRO A 77 -18.09 -8.98 13.59
CA PRO A 77 -18.19 -7.91 12.60
C PRO A 77 -18.72 -6.61 13.23
N LEU A 78 -18.19 -5.47 12.78
CA LEU A 78 -18.53 -4.15 13.32
C LEU A 78 -19.87 -3.64 12.81
N ASN A 79 -20.39 -4.21 11.72
CA ASN A 79 -21.63 -3.81 11.07
C ASN A 79 -21.59 -2.33 10.65
N GLY A 80 -20.42 -1.85 10.21
CA GLY A 80 -20.18 -0.51 9.69
C GLY A 80 -21.18 -0.11 8.61
N LEU A 81 -21.50 -1.01 7.67
CA LEU A 81 -22.49 -0.72 6.62
C LEU A 81 -23.90 -0.45 7.19
N LYS A 82 -24.32 -1.26 8.18
CA LYS A 82 -25.60 -1.08 8.87
C LYS A 82 -25.63 0.24 9.64
N LEU A 83 -24.53 0.57 10.34
CA LEU A 83 -24.39 1.81 11.09
C LEU A 83 -24.37 3.03 10.18
N LEU A 84 -23.64 2.97 9.06
CA LEU A 84 -23.59 4.03 8.05
C LEU A 84 -24.98 4.26 7.46
N SER A 85 -25.68 3.20 7.08
CA SER A 85 -27.05 3.28 6.52
C SER A 85 -28.08 3.81 7.52
N ALA A 86 -27.91 3.52 8.81
CA ALA A 86 -28.80 3.99 9.88
C ALA A 86 -28.47 5.41 10.36
N THR A 87 -27.25 5.90 10.12
CA THR A 87 -26.82 7.23 10.56
C THR A 87 -27.34 8.27 9.59
N ARG A 88 -28.22 9.15 10.07
CA ARG A 88 -28.66 10.31 9.27
C ARG A 88 -27.57 11.38 9.27
N MET A 89 -27.04 11.66 8.09
CA MET A 89 -26.22 12.84 7.83
C MET A 89 -27.17 14.04 7.62
N GLY A 90 -26.99 15.06 8.46
CA GLY A 90 -27.89 16.20 8.58
C GLY A 90 -27.66 17.24 7.49
N SER A 91 -26.42 17.43 7.04
CA SER A 91 -26.05 18.45 6.06
C SER A 91 -25.56 17.87 4.72
N GLU A 92 -25.84 18.59 3.63
CA GLU A 92 -25.15 18.37 2.34
C GLU A 92 -23.74 18.98 2.42
N PRO A 93 -22.70 18.36 1.82
CA PRO A 93 -22.76 17.22 0.89
C PRO A 93 -22.67 15.83 1.55
N PHE A 94 -22.61 15.76 2.88
CA PHE A 94 -22.32 14.51 3.58
C PHE A 94 -23.40 13.44 3.39
N ARG A 95 -24.64 13.84 3.12
CA ARG A 95 -25.72 12.90 2.77
C ARG A 95 -25.46 12.19 1.45
N GLU A 96 -25.12 12.94 0.39
CA GLU A 96 -24.73 12.35 -0.89
C GLU A 96 -23.51 11.44 -0.75
N TRP A 97 -22.49 11.91 -0.04
CA TRP A 97 -21.26 11.15 0.16
C TRP A 97 -21.52 9.85 0.90
N SER A 98 -22.30 9.88 1.99
CA SER A 98 -22.73 8.69 2.73
C SER A 98 -23.40 7.65 1.83
N ARG A 99 -24.25 8.08 0.89
CA ARG A 99 -24.90 7.17 -0.06
C ARG A 99 -23.88 6.54 -1.03
N ASN A 100 -22.96 7.33 -1.57
CA ASN A 100 -21.89 6.81 -2.44
C ASN A 100 -21.05 5.73 -1.73
N LEU A 101 -20.75 5.93 -0.45
CA LEU A 101 -19.96 4.97 0.33
C LEU A 101 -20.72 3.69 0.64
N VAL A 102 -22.02 3.79 0.93
CA VAL A 102 -22.89 2.62 1.09
C VAL A 102 -22.86 1.78 -0.19
N GLU A 103 -23.04 2.42 -1.34
CA GLU A 103 -23.00 1.75 -2.65
C GLU A 103 -21.64 1.10 -2.91
N MET A 104 -20.54 1.84 -2.75
CA MET A 104 -19.19 1.30 -2.93
C MET A 104 -18.94 0.10 -2.01
N THR A 105 -19.29 0.21 -0.73
CA THR A 105 -19.11 -0.88 0.25
C THR A 105 -19.95 -2.11 -0.12
N GLN A 106 -21.19 -1.91 -0.57
CA GLN A 106 -22.07 -3.00 -1.03
C GLN A 106 -21.50 -3.69 -2.26
N ASN A 107 -21.04 -2.92 -3.25
CA ASN A 107 -20.39 -3.45 -4.45
C ASN A 107 -19.18 -4.32 -4.06
N SER A 108 -18.29 -3.79 -3.22
CA SER A 108 -17.07 -4.50 -2.80
C SER A 108 -17.35 -5.78 -2.02
N LEU A 109 -18.29 -5.74 -1.05
CA LEU A 109 -18.70 -6.93 -0.29
C LEU A 109 -19.38 -7.96 -1.18
N GLY A 110 -20.17 -7.53 -2.17
CA GLY A 110 -20.81 -8.41 -3.15
C GLY A 110 -19.79 -9.17 -4.00
N ILE A 111 -18.83 -8.45 -4.60
CA ILE A 111 -17.74 -9.05 -5.39
C ILE A 111 -16.90 -10.01 -4.52
N LEU A 112 -16.51 -9.59 -3.30
CA LEU A 112 -15.74 -10.45 -2.39
C LEU A 112 -16.52 -11.72 -2.03
N GLY A 113 -17.81 -11.60 -1.73
CA GLY A 113 -18.68 -12.75 -1.46
C GLY A 113 -18.77 -13.71 -2.65
N GLU A 114 -18.81 -13.19 -3.88
CA GLU A 114 -18.83 -14.01 -5.10
C GLU A 114 -17.51 -14.74 -5.37
N ILE A 115 -16.37 -14.09 -5.10
CA ILE A 115 -15.04 -14.74 -5.10
C ILE A 115 -15.00 -15.89 -4.09
N ILE A 116 -15.45 -15.65 -2.86
CA ILE A 116 -15.47 -16.64 -1.78
C ILE A 116 -16.34 -17.84 -2.17
N LYS A 117 -17.54 -17.57 -2.69
CA LYS A 117 -18.47 -18.59 -3.17
C LYS A 117 -17.85 -19.42 -4.30
N THR A 118 -17.30 -18.75 -5.32
CA THR A 118 -16.66 -19.40 -6.47
C THR A 118 -15.55 -20.34 -6.04
N ARG A 119 -14.68 -19.89 -5.13
CA ARG A 119 -13.61 -20.73 -4.58
C ARG A 119 -14.10 -21.92 -3.78
N THR A 120 -15.22 -21.77 -3.07
CA THR A 120 -15.79 -22.84 -2.23
C THR A 120 -16.47 -23.91 -3.09
N GLU A 121 -17.21 -23.50 -4.12
CA GLU A 121 -17.87 -24.43 -5.07
C GLU A 121 -16.85 -25.33 -5.79
N HIS A 122 -15.71 -24.76 -6.20
CA HIS A 122 -14.68 -25.51 -6.93
C HIS A 122 -13.85 -26.47 -6.06
N LYS A 123 -14.02 -26.45 -4.72
CA LYS A 123 -13.49 -27.50 -3.84
C LYS A 123 -14.35 -28.78 -3.87
N GLY A 124 -15.61 -28.69 -4.29
CA GLY A 124 -16.59 -29.79 -4.21
C GLY A 124 -16.63 -30.69 -5.45
N GLU A 125 -16.17 -30.21 -6.60
CA GLU A 125 -16.13 -30.98 -7.85
C GLU A 125 -14.69 -31.35 -8.18
N ASN A 126 -14.43 -32.63 -8.47
CA ASN A 126 -13.10 -33.18 -8.75
C ASN A 126 -12.19 -32.20 -9.50
N ALA A 127 -11.15 -31.71 -8.81
CA ALA A 127 -10.06 -30.85 -9.30
C ALA A 127 -9.20 -31.44 -10.46
N LYS A 128 -9.73 -32.45 -11.17
CA LYS A 128 -9.08 -33.14 -12.30
C LYS A 128 -9.30 -32.43 -13.63
N THR A 129 -10.32 -31.59 -13.75
CA THR A 129 -10.50 -30.71 -14.91
C THR A 129 -10.27 -29.28 -14.44
N SER A 130 -9.04 -28.79 -14.59
CA SER A 130 -8.56 -27.46 -14.20
C SER A 130 -9.19 -26.30 -14.99
N VAL A 131 -10.44 -26.45 -15.41
CA VAL A 131 -11.17 -25.49 -16.24
C VAL A 131 -12.32 -24.95 -15.39
N TRP A 132 -12.15 -23.72 -14.94
CA TRP A 132 -13.24 -22.96 -14.32
C TRP A 132 -14.30 -22.67 -15.38
N PRO A 133 -15.58 -23.03 -15.17
CA PRO A 133 -16.62 -22.70 -16.13
C PRO A 133 -16.83 -21.18 -16.18
N GLU A 134 -16.62 -20.58 -17.35
CA GLU A 134 -17.08 -19.21 -17.61
C GLU A 134 -18.61 -19.19 -17.51
N SER A 135 -19.15 -18.49 -16.51
CA SER A 135 -20.59 -18.32 -16.36
C SER A 135 -20.99 -16.90 -16.76
N PRO A 136 -21.79 -16.70 -17.81
CA PRO A 136 -22.22 -15.38 -18.27
C PRO A 136 -23.13 -14.62 -17.27
N LYS A 137 -23.38 -15.18 -16.07
CA LYS A 137 -24.16 -14.56 -15.00
C LYS A 137 -23.32 -14.11 -13.79
N ARG A 138 -22.00 -14.33 -13.80
CA ARG A 138 -21.11 -13.97 -12.69
C ARG A 138 -20.55 -12.55 -12.86
N SER A 139 -20.44 -11.81 -11.76
CA SER A 139 -19.83 -10.47 -11.75
C SER A 139 -18.30 -10.54 -11.72
N VAL A 140 -17.76 -11.67 -11.27
CA VAL A 140 -16.33 -11.96 -11.18
C VAL A 140 -16.08 -13.46 -11.36
N TRP A 141 -15.06 -13.83 -12.13
CA TRP A 141 -14.71 -15.23 -12.37
C TRP A 141 -13.19 -15.40 -12.48
N PRO A 142 -12.67 -16.58 -12.13
CA PRO A 142 -11.26 -16.89 -12.30
C PRO A 142 -10.99 -17.23 -13.78
N GLN A 143 -9.85 -16.76 -14.28
CA GLN A 143 -9.37 -17.01 -15.64
C GLN A 143 -7.89 -17.36 -15.58
N ARG A 144 -7.50 -18.38 -16.35
CA ARG A 144 -6.08 -18.70 -16.52
C ARG A 144 -5.39 -17.54 -17.23
N ILE A 145 -4.22 -17.17 -16.72
CA ILE A 145 -3.47 -16.05 -17.29
C ILE A 145 -2.96 -16.41 -18.68
N ALA A 146 -3.08 -15.48 -19.61
CA ALA A 146 -2.42 -15.56 -20.90
C ALA A 146 -0.95 -15.14 -20.73
N VAL A 147 -0.02 -16.03 -21.07
CA VAL A 147 1.43 -15.79 -20.98
C VAL A 147 2.00 -15.68 -22.40
N GLY A 148 2.82 -14.66 -22.65
CA GLY A 148 3.55 -14.48 -23.91
C GLY A 148 4.94 -15.12 -23.88
N ASP A 149 5.53 -15.36 -25.05
CA ASP A 149 6.95 -15.68 -25.19
C ASP A 149 7.77 -14.38 -25.19
N ASP A 150 7.83 -13.74 -24.03
CA ASP A 150 8.40 -12.41 -23.82
C ASP A 150 9.07 -12.29 -22.45
N ALA A 151 9.53 -11.09 -22.09
CA ALA A 151 10.24 -10.85 -20.84
C ALA A 151 9.42 -11.21 -19.58
N ALA A 152 8.10 -10.98 -19.58
CA ALA A 152 7.26 -11.34 -18.45
C ALA A 152 7.03 -12.85 -18.39
N GLY A 153 6.81 -13.50 -19.53
CA GLY A 153 6.71 -14.95 -19.61
C GLY A 153 8.00 -15.65 -19.15
N ALA A 154 9.16 -15.20 -19.61
CA ALA A 154 10.46 -15.73 -19.19
C ALA A 154 10.67 -15.63 -17.67
N MET A 155 10.30 -14.50 -17.07
CA MET A 155 10.37 -14.32 -15.61
C MET A 155 9.44 -15.31 -14.88
N LEU A 156 8.19 -15.43 -15.33
CA LEU A 156 7.24 -16.37 -14.73
C LEU A 156 7.72 -17.83 -14.83
N HIS A 157 8.26 -18.24 -15.99
CA HIS A 157 8.78 -19.60 -16.19
C HIS A 157 9.98 -19.89 -15.30
N GLN A 158 10.86 -18.92 -15.08
CA GLN A 158 11.97 -19.06 -14.15
C GLN A 158 11.50 -19.21 -12.69
N ALA A 159 10.39 -18.57 -12.30
CA ALA A 159 9.82 -18.75 -10.97
C ALA A 159 9.26 -20.16 -10.73
N ALA A 160 8.71 -20.80 -11.77
CA ALA A 160 8.16 -22.15 -11.68
C ALA A 160 9.23 -23.23 -11.44
N SER A 161 10.46 -23.01 -11.91
CA SER A 161 11.56 -23.97 -11.78
C SER A 161 12.25 -23.96 -10.41
N THR A 162 12.08 -22.89 -9.62
CA THR A 162 12.75 -22.69 -8.32
C THR A 162 11.89 -23.02 -7.10
N GLY A 163 10.65 -23.52 -7.30
CA GLY A 163 9.76 -23.88 -6.20
C GLY A 163 9.22 -22.64 -5.47
N SER A 164 8.25 -21.96 -6.07
CA SER A 164 7.73 -20.70 -5.54
C SER A 164 6.99 -20.87 -4.20
N ARG A 165 7.56 -20.33 -3.12
CA ARG A 165 6.81 -19.93 -1.93
C ARG A 165 6.73 -18.41 -1.91
N CYS A 166 5.78 -17.87 -1.17
CA CYS A 166 5.52 -16.45 -1.25
C CYS A 166 6.08 -15.69 -0.05
N THR A 167 6.73 -14.57 -0.35
CA THR A 167 7.48 -13.71 0.58
C THR A 167 6.63 -12.61 1.23
N LYS A 168 5.29 -12.63 1.11
CA LYS A 168 4.46 -11.68 1.88
C LYS A 168 4.59 -12.06 3.35
N SER A 169 4.95 -11.08 4.18
CA SER A 169 4.81 -11.07 5.64
C SER A 169 6.02 -11.54 6.46
N LYS A 170 7.04 -10.69 6.52
CA LYS A 170 7.66 -10.38 7.80
C LYS A 170 7.67 -8.85 7.94
N VAL A 171 7.17 -8.33 9.05
CA VAL A 171 7.29 -6.91 9.37
C VAL A 171 7.90 -6.85 10.74
N GLY A 172 8.78 -5.89 10.96
CA GLY A 172 9.36 -5.70 12.27
C GLY A 172 10.14 -4.40 12.35
N PRO A 173 10.60 -4.09 13.57
CA PRO A 173 11.22 -2.81 13.86
C PRO A 173 12.54 -2.69 13.08
N CYS A 174 12.82 -1.46 12.65
CA CYS A 174 14.12 -1.11 12.10
C CYS A 174 14.99 -0.52 13.22
N TYR A 175 16.18 -1.09 13.43
CA TYR A 175 17.14 -0.65 14.44
C TYR A 175 18.32 0.14 13.86
N SER A 176 18.27 0.48 12.58
CA SER A 176 19.29 1.33 11.96
C SER A 176 19.43 2.63 12.75
N PRO A 177 20.65 3.06 13.11
CA PRO A 177 20.88 4.30 13.85
C PRO A 177 20.19 5.51 13.19
N ALA A 178 20.27 5.60 11.86
CA ALA A 178 19.63 6.68 11.10
C ALA A 178 18.12 6.76 11.32
N TYR A 179 17.45 5.62 11.46
CA TYR A 179 16.01 5.54 11.73
C TYR A 179 15.68 5.78 13.21
N VAL A 180 16.48 5.21 14.11
CA VAL A 180 16.36 5.45 15.57
C VAL A 180 16.47 6.95 15.88
N ASP A 181 17.37 7.66 15.22
CA ASP A 181 17.50 9.11 15.37
C ASP A 181 16.24 9.86 14.92
N VAL A 182 15.61 9.47 13.80
CA VAL A 182 14.32 10.04 13.36
C VAL A 182 13.22 9.79 14.39
N MET A 183 13.21 8.58 14.95
CA MET A 183 12.27 8.21 15.99
C MET A 183 12.40 9.12 17.22
N HIS A 184 13.62 9.38 17.67
CA HIS A 184 13.87 10.31 18.77
C HIS A 184 13.59 11.78 18.40
N GLU A 185 14.03 12.24 17.23
CA GLU A 185 13.87 13.62 16.74
C GLU A 185 12.41 14.07 16.75
N PHE A 186 11.51 13.20 16.27
CA PHE A 186 10.08 13.52 16.16
C PHE A 186 9.22 12.92 17.28
N GLY A 187 9.83 12.19 18.21
CA GLY A 187 9.13 11.58 19.35
C GLY A 187 8.22 10.43 18.95
N PHE A 188 8.58 9.69 17.90
CA PHE A 188 7.89 8.47 17.49
C PHE A 188 8.20 7.33 18.47
N ALA A 189 7.22 6.46 18.71
CA ALA A 189 7.36 5.31 19.58
C ALA A 189 6.40 4.18 19.18
N GLY A 190 6.53 3.02 19.85
CA GLY A 190 5.63 1.88 19.64
C GLY A 190 5.69 1.36 18.21
N VAL A 191 4.54 1.23 17.54
CA VAL A 191 4.45 0.84 16.13
C VAL A 191 5.25 1.67 15.16
N ALA A 192 5.49 2.95 15.45
CA ALA A 192 6.24 3.81 14.55
C ALA A 192 7.69 3.31 14.44
N THR A 193 8.16 2.43 15.34
CA THR A 193 9.43 1.69 15.18
C THR A 193 9.45 0.78 13.94
N ASN A 194 8.30 0.50 13.33
CA ASN A 194 8.16 -0.28 12.12
C ASN A 194 7.97 0.68 10.94
N PRO A 195 8.96 0.83 10.05
CA PRO A 195 8.92 1.74 8.90
C PRO A 195 7.66 1.61 8.03
N VAL A 196 7.19 0.38 7.84
CA VAL A 196 5.98 0.08 7.06
C VAL A 196 4.78 0.87 7.58
N PHE A 197 4.58 0.93 8.90
CA PHE A 197 3.42 1.61 9.46
C PHE A 197 3.57 3.14 9.46
N LEU A 198 4.79 3.65 9.52
CA LEU A 198 5.03 5.08 9.42
C LEU A 198 4.66 5.62 8.01
N GLY A 199 4.69 4.77 6.98
CA GLY A 199 4.28 5.13 5.63
C GLY A 199 2.82 5.59 5.50
N THR A 200 1.85 4.88 6.08
CA THR A 200 0.43 5.30 6.00
C THR A 200 0.15 6.56 6.82
N TRP A 201 0.87 6.71 7.93
CA TRP A 201 0.83 7.91 8.75
C TRP A 201 1.40 9.13 8.01
N TRP A 202 2.56 8.98 7.38
CA TRP A 202 3.20 10.03 6.57
C TRP A 202 2.33 10.40 5.36
N MET A 203 1.75 9.40 4.68
CA MET A 203 0.80 9.58 3.58
C MET A 203 -0.39 10.45 4.02
N SER A 204 -0.99 10.13 5.16
CA SER A 204 -2.14 10.88 5.68
C SER A 204 -1.79 12.36 5.92
N LEU A 205 -0.59 12.65 6.42
CA LEU A 205 -0.16 14.03 6.66
C LEU A 205 0.11 14.83 5.40
N MET A 206 0.58 14.18 4.33
CA MET A 206 0.79 14.86 3.03
C MET A 206 -0.51 15.42 2.44
N LEU A 207 -1.65 14.83 2.77
CA LEU A 207 -2.94 15.27 2.22
C LEU A 207 -3.31 16.67 2.73
N GLN A 208 -2.90 17.03 3.95
CA GLN A 208 -3.19 18.35 4.54
C GLN A 208 -4.69 18.73 4.49
N ASP A 209 -5.57 17.77 4.74
CA ASP A 209 -7.02 17.98 4.83
C ASP A 209 -7.37 19.04 5.90
N TYR A 210 -6.58 19.10 6.98
CA TYR A 210 -6.75 20.06 8.07
C TYR A 210 -5.41 20.65 8.54
N GLY A 211 -5.44 21.91 8.96
CA GLY A 211 -4.31 22.61 9.58
C GLY A 211 -4.19 22.43 11.11
N ASP A 212 -4.98 21.52 11.70
CA ASP A 212 -5.06 21.33 13.16
C ASP A 212 -5.12 19.83 13.55
N TRP A 213 -5.48 19.54 14.80
CA TRP A 213 -5.55 18.19 15.37
C TRP A 213 -6.43 17.22 14.59
N ARG A 214 -7.38 17.70 13.79
CA ARG A 214 -8.26 16.86 12.97
C ARG A 214 -7.46 16.05 11.95
N GLN A 215 -6.34 16.59 11.46
CA GLN A 215 -5.43 15.86 10.58
C GLN A 215 -4.85 14.63 11.27
N ASP A 216 -4.40 14.76 12.52
CA ASP A 216 -3.89 13.63 13.32
C ASP A 216 -5.00 12.63 13.65
N TYR A 217 -6.26 13.06 13.80
CA TYR A 217 -7.40 12.16 13.95
C TYR A 217 -7.61 11.33 12.67
N VAL A 218 -7.53 11.95 11.50
CA VAL A 218 -7.59 11.23 10.21
C VAL A 218 -6.40 10.29 10.05
N CYS A 219 -5.18 10.69 10.43
CA CYS A 219 -4.03 9.79 10.47
C CYS A 219 -4.27 8.58 11.38
N MET A 220 -4.88 8.79 12.55
CA MET A 220 -5.24 7.72 13.49
C MET A 220 -6.25 6.73 12.88
N LEU A 221 -7.21 7.22 12.08
CA LEU A 221 -8.11 6.36 11.30
C LEU A 221 -7.33 5.55 10.25
N GLY A 222 -6.52 6.21 9.40
CA GLY A 222 -5.74 5.54 8.35
C GLY A 222 -4.73 4.51 8.87
N TYR A 223 -4.18 4.73 10.08
CA TYR A 223 -3.28 3.79 10.74
C TYR A 223 -3.87 2.39 10.92
N THR A 224 -5.19 2.33 11.10
CA THR A 224 -5.87 1.09 11.47
C THR A 224 -6.06 0.10 10.34
N PHE A 225 -5.82 0.52 9.10
CA PHE A 225 -5.70 -0.38 7.96
C PHE A 225 -4.79 -1.58 8.25
N TYR A 226 -3.67 -1.38 8.97
CA TYR A 226 -2.79 -2.48 9.34
C TYR A 226 -3.30 -3.35 10.48
N PHE A 227 -4.14 -2.80 11.37
CA PHE A 227 -4.83 -3.60 12.38
C PHE A 227 -5.88 -4.47 11.71
N GLU A 228 -6.67 -3.94 10.76
CA GLU A 228 -7.68 -4.68 9.98
C GLU A 228 -7.11 -6.00 9.42
N TYR A 229 -5.94 -5.92 8.79
CA TYR A 229 -5.28 -7.07 8.17
C TYR A 229 -4.63 -8.07 9.14
N ASN A 230 -4.29 -7.66 10.37
CA ASN A 230 -3.46 -8.48 11.26
C ASN A 230 -4.10 -8.81 12.61
N ILE A 231 -5.28 -8.28 12.94
CA ILE A 231 -5.87 -8.37 14.28
C ILE A 231 -6.03 -9.81 14.81
N ASP A 232 -6.21 -10.80 13.93
CA ASP A 232 -6.38 -12.22 14.30
C ASP A 232 -5.05 -12.97 14.45
N LYS A 233 -3.92 -12.39 14.06
CA LYS A 233 -2.60 -13.02 14.19
C LYS A 233 -2.02 -12.91 15.61
N LEU A 234 -2.68 -12.16 16.50
CA LEU A 234 -2.28 -11.96 17.89
C LEU A 234 -2.06 -13.29 18.63
N PRO A 235 -0.97 -13.44 19.41
CA PRO A 235 -0.78 -14.59 20.26
C PRO A 235 -1.94 -14.70 21.28
N SER A 236 -2.73 -15.78 21.15
CA SER A 236 -3.92 -16.06 21.96
C SER A 236 -3.64 -16.10 23.48
N ASN A 237 -2.40 -16.33 23.86
CA ASN A 237 -1.92 -16.37 25.24
C ASN A 237 -1.53 -15.00 25.83
N LYS A 238 -1.48 -13.92 25.02
CA LYS A 238 -1.04 -12.58 25.47
C LYS A 238 -2.14 -11.54 25.39
N GLN A 239 -2.99 -11.57 24.36
CA GLN A 239 -4.10 -10.62 24.21
C GLN A 239 -5.13 -11.09 23.20
N SER A 240 -6.42 -10.85 23.46
CA SER A 240 -7.47 -11.13 22.48
C SER A 240 -7.67 -10.00 21.48
N SER A 241 -8.00 -10.33 20.23
CA SER A 241 -8.41 -9.39 19.18
C SER A 241 -9.54 -8.48 19.64
N VAL A 242 -10.49 -9.03 20.40
CA VAL A 242 -11.58 -8.27 21.05
C VAL A 242 -11.08 -7.18 21.98
N SER A 243 -10.03 -7.45 22.77
CA SER A 243 -9.46 -6.47 23.69
C SER A 243 -8.79 -5.32 22.93
N ILE A 244 -8.07 -5.61 21.84
CA ILE A 244 -7.42 -4.58 21.02
C ILE A 244 -8.44 -3.74 20.26
N MET A 245 -9.48 -4.36 19.69
CA MET A 245 -10.51 -3.61 18.98
C MET A 245 -11.34 -2.71 19.89
N LYS A 246 -11.66 -3.14 21.12
CA LYS A 246 -12.29 -2.27 22.13
C LYS A 246 -11.45 -1.02 22.42
N GLN A 247 -10.13 -1.18 22.39
CA GLN A 247 -9.18 -0.11 22.63
C GLN A 247 -9.11 0.86 21.44
N VAL A 248 -9.00 0.35 20.22
CA VAL A 248 -9.05 1.16 18.99
C VAL A 248 -10.35 1.98 18.93
N MET A 249 -11.49 1.34 19.18
CA MET A 249 -12.79 2.01 19.21
C MET A 249 -12.85 3.12 20.26
N ALA A 250 -12.32 2.88 21.47
CA ALA A 250 -12.28 3.91 22.51
C ALA A 250 -11.46 5.15 22.12
N LEU A 251 -10.40 4.99 21.33
CA LEU A 251 -9.63 6.11 20.80
C LEU A 251 -10.39 6.85 19.70
N TRP A 252 -11.10 6.11 18.84
CA TRP A 252 -11.92 6.69 17.78
C TRP A 252 -13.15 7.42 18.28
N ASP A 253 -13.69 7.01 19.43
CA ASP A 253 -14.87 7.57 20.09
C ASP A 253 -14.56 8.92 20.75
N MET A 254 -13.94 9.81 19.98
CA MET A 254 -13.75 11.20 20.35
C MET A 254 -15.12 11.90 20.43
N PRO A 255 -15.42 12.58 21.54
CA PRO A 255 -16.69 13.28 21.68
C PRO A 255 -16.75 14.50 20.76
N SER A 256 -17.97 14.85 20.34
CA SER A 256 -18.26 16.08 19.59
C SER A 256 -17.49 16.23 18.27
N LEU A 257 -17.22 15.12 17.59
CA LEU A 257 -16.66 15.15 16.24
C LEU A 257 -17.59 15.89 15.28
N ALA A 258 -17.00 16.71 14.42
CA ALA A 258 -17.68 17.31 13.28
C ALA A 258 -18.21 16.23 12.33
N GLU A 259 -19.22 16.61 11.54
CA GLU A 259 -20.00 15.67 10.72
C GLU A 259 -19.13 14.90 9.70
N ASP A 260 -18.15 15.57 9.12
CA ASP A 260 -17.12 14.99 8.26
C ASP A 260 -16.28 13.91 8.95
N LEU A 261 -15.76 14.18 10.16
CA LEU A 261 -14.95 13.23 10.91
C LEU A 261 -15.76 12.04 11.42
N ARG A 262 -17.02 12.27 11.80
CA ARG A 262 -17.96 11.19 12.11
C ARG A 262 -18.16 10.27 10.91
N LEU A 263 -18.34 10.87 9.72
CA LEU A 263 -18.52 10.13 8.49
C LEU A 263 -17.26 9.32 8.13
N ARG A 264 -16.07 9.93 8.16
CA ARG A 264 -14.79 9.21 7.98
C ARG A 264 -14.61 8.04 8.95
N ARG A 265 -15.01 8.19 10.22
CA ARG A 265 -15.01 7.09 11.20
C ARG A 265 -15.96 5.96 10.78
N LEU A 266 -17.16 6.28 10.28
CA LEU A 266 -18.10 5.26 9.76
C LEU A 266 -17.53 4.54 8.52
N HIS A 267 -16.75 5.23 7.67
CA HIS A 267 -16.08 4.57 6.54
C HIS A 267 -15.09 3.54 7.02
N MET A 268 -14.31 3.87 8.06
CA MET A 268 -13.36 2.92 8.63
C MET A 268 -14.07 1.69 9.17
N LEU A 269 -15.25 1.83 9.76
CA LEU A 269 -16.04 0.65 10.15
C LEU A 269 -16.45 -0.21 8.94
N CYS A 270 -16.73 0.41 7.79
CA CYS A 270 -17.01 -0.31 6.55
C CYS A 270 -15.76 -1.03 6.01
N SER A 271 -14.59 -0.37 6.07
CA SER A 271 -13.28 -0.98 5.76
C SER A 271 -13.03 -2.22 6.63
N PHE A 272 -13.23 -2.11 7.94
CA PHE A 272 -13.12 -3.22 8.88
C PHE A 272 -14.03 -4.40 8.54
N ASP A 273 -15.29 -4.16 8.17
CA ASP A 273 -16.21 -5.26 7.78
C ASP A 273 -15.71 -5.98 6.52
N PHE A 274 -15.24 -5.23 5.52
CA PHE A 274 -14.66 -5.80 4.30
C PHE A 274 -13.40 -6.61 4.60
N PHE A 275 -12.46 -6.05 5.36
CA PHE A 275 -11.22 -6.73 5.67
C PHE A 275 -11.40 -7.89 6.63
N ASP A 276 -12.36 -7.85 7.56
CA ASP A 276 -12.68 -9.01 8.38
C ASP A 276 -13.10 -10.21 7.50
N LEU A 277 -13.95 -9.97 6.51
CA LEU A 277 -14.35 -10.98 5.53
C LEU A 277 -13.16 -11.44 4.66
N LYS A 278 -12.41 -10.49 4.06
CA LYS A 278 -11.26 -10.78 3.17
C LYS A 278 -10.22 -11.60 3.91
N ARG A 279 -9.81 -11.16 5.10
CA ARG A 279 -8.76 -11.78 5.91
C ARG A 279 -9.16 -13.14 6.47
N ARG A 280 -10.42 -13.35 6.90
CA ARG A 280 -10.90 -14.69 7.29
C ARG A 280 -10.90 -15.66 6.12
N HIS A 281 -11.30 -15.18 4.95
CA HIS A 281 -11.24 -15.97 3.74
C HIS A 281 -9.81 -16.31 3.35
N GLU A 282 -8.90 -15.33 3.29
CA GLU A 282 -7.49 -15.55 3.00
C GLU A 282 -6.84 -16.53 3.98
N ALA A 283 -7.15 -16.44 5.28
CA ALA A 283 -6.67 -17.40 6.28
C ALA A 283 -7.21 -18.82 6.03
N ALA A 284 -8.48 -18.97 5.64
CA ALA A 284 -9.04 -20.27 5.26
C ALA A 284 -8.45 -20.82 3.95
N PHE A 285 -7.82 -19.96 3.15
CA PHE A 285 -7.22 -20.29 1.87
C PHE A 285 -5.68 -20.34 1.89
N SER A 286 -5.02 -19.95 2.97
CA SER A 286 -3.55 -19.77 3.01
C SER A 286 -2.73 -21.04 2.81
N GLU A 287 -3.30 -22.20 3.11
CA GLU A 287 -2.65 -23.52 2.92
C GLU A 287 -2.94 -24.13 1.54
N HIS A 288 -3.75 -23.47 0.71
CA HIS A 288 -4.09 -23.99 -0.61
C HIS A 288 -2.94 -23.76 -1.57
N ARG A 289 -2.53 -24.84 -2.25
CA ARG A 289 -1.60 -24.71 -3.38
C ARG A 289 -2.31 -23.96 -4.49
N THR A 290 -1.80 -22.78 -4.82
CA THR A 290 -2.20 -22.05 -6.01
C THR A 290 -1.44 -22.60 -7.20
N ASP A 291 -2.01 -22.44 -8.38
CA ASP A 291 -1.35 -22.75 -9.65
C ASP A 291 -0.36 -21.65 -10.07
N GLY A 292 -0.36 -20.51 -9.38
CA GLY A 292 0.37 -19.30 -9.78
C GLY A 292 0.05 -18.87 -11.21
N ALA A 293 -1.14 -19.21 -11.71
CA ALA A 293 -1.49 -19.11 -13.13
C ALA A 293 -2.95 -18.70 -13.37
N THR A 294 -3.69 -18.36 -12.31
CA THR A 294 -5.08 -17.94 -12.39
C THR A 294 -5.27 -16.57 -11.73
N ALA A 295 -6.00 -15.69 -12.41
CA ALA A 295 -6.34 -14.35 -11.94
C ALA A 295 -7.85 -14.13 -11.98
N TRP A 296 -8.33 -13.10 -11.28
CA TRP A 296 -9.75 -12.72 -11.27
C TRP A 296 -10.06 -11.72 -12.38
N VAL A 297 -11.09 -12.00 -13.16
CA VAL A 297 -11.61 -11.10 -14.20
C VAL A 297 -12.99 -10.61 -13.78
N HIS A 298 -13.25 -9.33 -14.03
CA HIS A 298 -14.45 -8.63 -13.58
C HIS A 298 -15.35 -8.26 -14.77
N ALA A 299 -16.66 -8.37 -14.58
CA ALA A 299 -17.66 -8.04 -15.61
C ALA A 299 -17.82 -6.52 -15.82
N SER A 300 -17.61 -5.74 -14.76
CA SER A 300 -17.87 -4.30 -14.70
C SER A 300 -16.67 -3.53 -14.17
N ARG A 301 -16.30 -2.48 -14.90
CA ARG A 301 -15.27 -1.52 -14.52
C ARG A 301 -15.61 -0.81 -13.21
N ASP A 302 -16.86 -0.40 -13.04
CA ASP A 302 -17.24 0.47 -11.92
C ASP A 302 -17.36 -0.31 -10.60
N THR A 303 -17.84 -1.56 -10.64
CA THR A 303 -17.86 -2.42 -9.45
C THR A 303 -16.45 -2.88 -9.06
N TRP A 304 -15.58 -3.16 -10.05
CA TRP A 304 -14.17 -3.42 -9.79
C TRP A 304 -13.46 -2.22 -9.18
N ARG A 305 -13.69 -1.02 -9.71
CA ARG A 305 -13.13 0.23 -9.19
C ARG A 305 -13.54 0.43 -7.73
N ASP A 306 -14.82 0.23 -7.40
CA ASP A 306 -15.31 0.37 -6.03
C ASP A 306 -14.67 -0.66 -5.08
N PHE A 307 -14.51 -1.91 -5.52
CA PHE A 307 -13.73 -2.92 -4.78
C PHE A 307 -12.33 -2.41 -4.51
N LYS A 308 -11.61 -1.99 -5.56
CA LYS A 308 -10.21 -1.64 -5.42
C LYS A 308 -10.01 -0.34 -4.63
N ALA A 309 -10.96 0.59 -4.69
CA ALA A 309 -10.99 1.76 -3.83
C ALA A 309 -11.10 1.36 -2.34
N LEU A 310 -11.96 0.39 -2.00
CA LEU A 310 -12.08 -0.14 -0.63
C LEU A 310 -10.83 -0.91 -0.20
N ASP A 311 -10.17 -1.60 -1.13
CA ASP A 311 -8.95 -2.39 -0.89
C ASP A 311 -7.65 -1.56 -0.93
N SER A 312 -7.73 -0.23 -0.95
CA SER A 312 -6.57 0.64 -1.21
C SER A 312 -5.78 1.08 0.03
N GLY A 313 -6.32 0.86 1.23
CA GLY A 313 -5.81 1.44 2.48
C GLY A 313 -5.98 2.95 2.60
N GLY A 314 -6.45 3.63 1.55
CA GLY A 314 -6.82 5.04 1.51
C GLY A 314 -8.32 5.31 1.75
N TYR A 315 -9.15 4.27 1.97
CA TYR A 315 -10.62 4.41 2.01
C TYR A 315 -11.12 5.41 3.06
N ALA A 316 -10.42 5.53 4.19
CA ALA A 316 -10.64 6.54 5.25
C ALA A 316 -10.69 7.98 4.70
N HIS A 317 -9.96 8.20 3.62
CA HIS A 317 -9.69 9.51 3.06
C HIS A 317 -10.71 9.91 2.00
N TRP A 318 -11.71 9.08 1.66
CA TRP A 318 -12.70 9.37 0.61
C TRP A 318 -13.21 10.81 0.56
N LEU A 319 -13.55 11.41 1.71
CA LEU A 319 -14.08 12.79 1.74
C LEU A 319 -13.07 13.87 1.35
N SER A 320 -11.78 13.51 1.27
CA SER A 320 -10.70 14.36 0.80
C SER A 320 -10.61 14.41 -0.73
N PHE A 321 -11.31 13.52 -1.44
CA PHE A 321 -11.23 13.38 -2.89
C PHE A 321 -12.34 14.18 -3.61
N ALA A 322 -12.22 14.26 -4.93
CA ALA A 322 -13.29 14.83 -5.75
C ALA A 322 -14.58 14.01 -5.60
N PRO A 323 -15.77 14.63 -5.52
CA PRO A 323 -17.01 13.86 -5.41
C PRO A 323 -17.36 13.11 -6.71
N GLY A 324 -18.15 12.05 -6.58
CA GLY A 324 -18.60 11.20 -7.69
C GLY A 324 -17.51 10.27 -8.22
N ASP A 325 -17.63 9.87 -9.49
CA ASP A 325 -16.73 8.90 -10.13
C ASP A 325 -15.25 9.33 -10.10
N ALA A 326 -14.97 10.63 -10.24
CA ALA A 326 -13.60 11.12 -10.23
C ALA A 326 -12.86 10.79 -8.93
N GLY A 327 -13.52 10.92 -7.77
CA GLY A 327 -12.93 10.48 -6.50
C GLY A 327 -12.80 8.97 -6.44
N ARG A 328 -13.80 8.22 -6.95
CA ARG A 328 -13.82 6.75 -6.87
C ARG A 328 -12.64 6.20 -7.66
N ASP A 329 -12.39 6.78 -8.83
CA ASP A 329 -11.22 6.52 -9.66
C ASP A 329 -9.92 6.86 -8.90
N ASP A 330 -9.81 8.05 -8.32
CA ASP A 330 -8.62 8.46 -7.56
C ASP A 330 -8.31 7.56 -6.36
N MET A 331 -9.32 7.08 -5.64
CA MET A 331 -9.11 6.12 -4.56
C MET A 331 -8.67 4.75 -5.08
N MET A 332 -9.30 4.27 -6.16
CA MET A 332 -8.87 3.04 -6.81
C MET A 332 -7.40 3.13 -7.24
N LEU A 333 -6.96 4.28 -7.76
CA LEU A 333 -5.57 4.48 -8.19
C LEU A 333 -4.57 4.21 -7.07
N SER A 334 -4.85 4.63 -5.83
CA SER A 334 -3.97 4.35 -4.69
C SER A 334 -3.82 2.84 -4.41
N GLY A 335 -4.86 2.04 -4.69
CA GLY A 335 -4.79 0.59 -4.66
C GLY A 335 -4.11 -0.01 -5.89
N LEU A 336 -4.40 0.50 -7.10
CA LEU A 336 -3.80 0.01 -8.35
C LEU A 336 -2.29 0.22 -8.38
N VAL A 337 -1.79 1.40 -7.96
CA VAL A 337 -0.34 1.63 -7.89
C VAL A 337 0.34 0.65 -6.95
N ASN A 338 -0.36 0.21 -5.90
CA ASN A 338 0.21 -0.73 -4.95
C ASN A 338 0.42 -2.14 -5.56
N ASP A 339 -0.48 -2.56 -6.44
CA ASP A 339 -0.42 -3.89 -7.07
C ASP A 339 0.65 -3.99 -8.15
N TRP A 340 1.14 -2.86 -8.68
CA TRP A 340 2.15 -2.88 -9.74
C TRP A 340 3.44 -3.58 -9.33
N VAL A 341 3.90 -3.41 -8.08
CA VAL A 341 5.10 -4.11 -7.59
C VAL A 341 4.80 -5.54 -7.10
N ASP A 342 3.53 -5.93 -7.04
CA ASP A 342 3.03 -7.16 -6.43
C ASP A 342 2.50 -8.18 -7.45
N LEU A 343 2.73 -8.01 -8.77
CA LEU A 343 2.24 -8.93 -9.81
C LEU A 343 2.48 -10.41 -9.50
N GLY A 344 3.72 -10.79 -9.19
CA GLY A 344 4.04 -12.18 -8.84
C GLY A 344 3.46 -12.61 -7.49
N PRO A 345 3.68 -11.86 -6.40
CA PRO A 345 3.07 -12.16 -5.11
C PRO A 345 1.54 -12.33 -5.18
N ASP A 346 0.84 -11.44 -5.86
CA ASP A 346 -0.60 -11.46 -6.03
C ASP A 346 -1.06 -12.70 -6.77
N LEU A 347 -0.36 -13.07 -7.84
CA LEU A 347 -0.64 -14.26 -8.63
C LEU A 347 -0.45 -15.54 -7.81
N ARG A 348 0.64 -15.63 -7.04
CA ARG A 348 0.94 -16.77 -6.16
C ARG A 348 -0.02 -16.89 -4.98
N TYR A 349 -0.54 -15.78 -4.46
CA TYR A 349 -1.58 -15.81 -3.42
C TYR A 349 -3.01 -15.89 -3.99
N GLN A 350 -3.15 -15.79 -5.31
CA GLN A 350 -4.44 -15.56 -5.97
C GLN A 350 -5.20 -14.44 -5.26
N GLU A 351 -4.58 -13.30 -4.98
CA GLU A 351 -5.24 -12.24 -4.19
C GLU A 351 -6.64 -11.89 -4.73
N CYS A 352 -7.59 -11.59 -3.83
CA CYS A 352 -9.00 -11.46 -4.18
C CYS A 352 -9.30 -10.35 -5.20
N ASN A 353 -8.42 -9.37 -5.38
CA ASN A 353 -8.52 -8.41 -6.48
C ASN A 353 -7.14 -7.88 -6.87
N GLN A 354 -6.60 -8.45 -7.94
CA GLN A 354 -5.30 -8.11 -8.48
C GLN A 354 -5.51 -7.07 -9.58
N ALA A 355 -5.31 -5.79 -9.28
CA ALA A 355 -5.78 -4.68 -10.09
C ALA A 355 -5.21 -4.69 -11.52
N VAL A 356 -3.91 -4.99 -11.66
CA VAL A 356 -3.27 -5.06 -12.98
C VAL A 356 -3.87 -6.19 -13.80
N PHE A 357 -4.11 -7.37 -13.22
CA PHE A 357 -4.72 -8.49 -13.93
C PHE A 357 -6.19 -8.24 -14.27
N ALA A 358 -6.92 -7.51 -13.44
CA ALA A 358 -8.28 -7.09 -13.78
C ALA A 358 -8.29 -6.18 -15.02
N LEU A 359 -7.36 -5.22 -15.09
CA LEU A 359 -7.22 -4.30 -16.22
C LEU A 359 -6.67 -4.96 -17.50
N THR A 360 -5.78 -5.95 -17.38
CA THR A 360 -5.28 -6.73 -18.53
C THR A 360 -6.18 -7.92 -18.90
N ARG A 361 -7.25 -8.15 -18.14
CA ARG A 361 -8.14 -9.30 -18.28
C ARG A 361 -7.41 -10.64 -18.22
N ALA A 362 -6.60 -10.80 -17.18
CA ALA A 362 -5.74 -11.95 -16.93
C ALA A 362 -4.71 -12.18 -18.05
N SER A 363 -4.03 -11.12 -18.51
CA SER A 363 -2.89 -11.24 -19.43
C SER A 363 -1.59 -10.74 -18.79
N LEU A 364 -0.53 -11.51 -18.98
CA LEU A 364 0.86 -11.16 -18.68
C LEU A 364 1.70 -10.94 -19.94
N LYS A 365 1.09 -10.93 -21.13
CA LYS A 365 1.82 -10.57 -22.35
C LYS A 365 2.36 -9.15 -22.19
N MET A 366 3.61 -8.93 -22.58
CA MET A 366 4.27 -7.64 -22.41
C MET A 366 3.52 -6.49 -23.10
N ASP A 367 2.88 -6.73 -24.24
CA ASP A 367 2.06 -5.70 -24.91
C ASP A 367 0.84 -5.29 -24.08
N ASP A 368 0.11 -6.25 -23.50
CA ASP A 368 -1.05 -5.98 -22.66
C ASP A 368 -0.62 -5.28 -21.34
N LEU A 369 0.51 -5.71 -20.76
CA LEU A 369 1.09 -5.05 -19.58
C LEU A 369 1.52 -3.62 -19.88
N LEU A 370 2.16 -3.37 -21.02
CA LEU A 370 2.55 -2.03 -21.45
C LEU A 370 1.34 -1.14 -21.73
N GLU A 371 0.29 -1.69 -22.33
CA GLU A 371 -0.97 -1.00 -22.59
C GLU A 371 -1.67 -0.58 -21.28
N CYS A 372 -1.68 -1.48 -20.29
CA CYS A 372 -2.19 -1.22 -18.95
C CYS A 372 -1.32 -0.21 -18.18
N TYR A 373 0.01 -0.32 -18.29
CA TYR A 373 0.95 0.62 -17.68
C TYR A 373 0.77 2.03 -18.21
N GLU A 374 0.71 2.17 -19.54
CA GLU A 374 0.48 3.44 -20.22
C GLU A 374 -0.83 4.09 -19.72
N ARG A 375 -1.93 3.35 -19.64
CA ARG A 375 -3.21 3.85 -19.10
C ARG A 375 -3.15 4.18 -17.63
N THR A 376 -2.40 3.42 -16.83
CA THR A 376 -2.17 3.75 -15.43
C THR A 376 -1.53 5.13 -15.33
N VAL A 377 -0.45 5.37 -16.09
CA VAL A 377 0.22 6.68 -16.10
C VAL A 377 -0.70 7.79 -16.60
N TRP A 378 -1.56 7.53 -17.60
CA TRP A 378 -2.55 8.53 -18.05
C TRP A 378 -3.54 8.92 -16.95
N MET A 379 -4.00 7.96 -16.14
CA MET A 379 -4.87 8.21 -15.00
C MET A 379 -4.16 9.00 -13.89
N LEU A 380 -2.87 8.74 -13.64
CA LEU A 380 -2.04 9.54 -12.74
C LEU A 380 -1.91 10.98 -13.25
N ASN A 381 -1.65 11.16 -14.54
CA ASN A 381 -1.60 12.47 -15.20
C ASN A 381 -2.95 13.22 -15.12
N ALA A 382 -4.08 12.50 -15.25
CA ALA A 382 -5.41 13.10 -15.11
C ALA A 382 -5.72 13.57 -13.69
N SER A 383 -5.23 12.84 -12.69
CA SER A 383 -5.35 13.25 -11.29
C SER A 383 -4.49 14.49 -11.01
N SER A 384 -3.29 14.59 -11.60
CA SER A 384 -2.40 15.75 -11.42
C SER A 384 -2.85 17.01 -12.18
N ALA A 385 -3.51 16.85 -13.32
CA ALA A 385 -3.95 17.95 -14.18
C ALA A 385 -5.13 18.78 -13.62
N SER A 386 -5.76 18.33 -12.53
CA SER A 386 -6.94 18.96 -11.95
C SER A 386 -6.69 19.40 -10.50
N PRO A 387 -6.78 20.70 -10.18
CA PRO A 387 -6.68 21.18 -8.80
C PRO A 387 -7.70 20.53 -7.85
N ARG A 388 -8.88 20.15 -8.37
CA ARG A 388 -9.95 19.49 -7.61
C ARG A 388 -9.57 18.06 -7.21
N ARG A 389 -8.68 17.40 -7.94
CA ARG A 389 -8.23 16.02 -7.69
C ARG A 389 -6.86 15.95 -7.02
N TYR A 390 -6.28 17.11 -6.70
CA TYR A 390 -4.94 17.23 -6.14
C TYR A 390 -4.71 16.32 -4.92
N ILE A 391 -5.69 16.21 -4.02
CA ILE A 391 -5.57 15.35 -2.84
C ILE A 391 -5.57 13.86 -3.22
N GLY A 392 -6.37 13.46 -4.21
CA GLY A 392 -6.36 12.09 -4.69
C GLY A 392 -5.08 11.71 -5.41
N PHE A 393 -4.55 12.65 -6.19
CA PHE A 393 -3.23 12.56 -6.77
C PHE A 393 -2.16 12.39 -5.69
N LEU A 394 -2.13 13.25 -4.67
CA LEU A 394 -1.17 13.14 -3.57
C LEU A 394 -1.30 11.83 -2.80
N THR A 395 -2.53 11.35 -2.55
CA THR A 395 -2.74 10.04 -1.91
C THR A 395 -2.07 8.93 -2.71
N THR A 396 -2.26 8.95 -4.03
CA THR A 396 -1.67 7.96 -4.94
C THR A 396 -0.14 8.06 -4.97
N MET A 397 0.42 9.27 -5.04
CA MET A 397 1.88 9.49 -5.00
C MET A 397 2.49 9.05 -3.67
N ALA A 398 1.79 9.29 -2.57
CA ALA A 398 2.24 8.87 -1.25
C ALA A 398 2.19 7.35 -1.07
N ALA A 399 1.20 6.66 -1.65
CA ALA A 399 1.17 5.21 -1.71
C ALA A 399 2.39 4.66 -2.46
N SER A 400 2.70 5.20 -3.65
CA SER A 400 3.91 4.84 -4.41
C SER A 400 5.21 5.06 -3.61
N MET A 401 5.34 6.21 -2.93
CA MET A 401 6.51 6.49 -2.08
C MET A 401 6.62 5.49 -0.92
N TRP A 402 5.50 5.16 -0.29
CA TRP A 402 5.45 4.17 0.77
C TRP A 402 5.95 2.80 0.28
N GLN A 403 5.65 2.38 -0.95
CA GLN A 403 6.17 1.13 -1.51
C GLN A 403 7.69 1.08 -1.60
N LEU A 404 8.30 2.16 -2.10
CA LEU A 404 9.77 2.26 -2.25
C LEU A 404 10.52 2.26 -0.93
N CYS A 405 9.79 2.46 0.17
CA CYS A 405 10.29 2.54 1.53
C CYS A 405 9.87 1.35 2.41
N ASN A 406 9.00 0.46 1.92
CA ASN A 406 8.43 -0.59 2.75
C ASN A 406 9.43 -1.75 2.94
N HIS A 407 9.58 -2.26 4.16
CA HIS A 407 10.46 -3.41 4.40
C HIS A 407 9.79 -4.75 4.02
N ARG A 408 8.62 -4.70 3.36
CA ARG A 408 7.77 -5.85 3.04
C ARG A 408 8.14 -6.47 1.69
N GLN A 409 8.50 -5.66 0.69
CA GLN A 409 8.84 -6.07 -0.67
C GLN A 409 10.31 -5.77 -0.96
N ASP A 410 10.95 -6.58 -1.81
CA ASP A 410 12.30 -6.30 -2.30
C ASP A 410 12.26 -5.60 -3.67
N VAL A 411 11.62 -4.43 -3.69
CA VAL A 411 11.35 -3.69 -4.93
C VAL A 411 12.62 -3.36 -5.71
N TRP A 412 13.75 -3.16 -5.03
CA TRP A 412 15.02 -2.87 -5.70
C TRP A 412 15.63 -4.11 -6.37
N ARG A 413 15.52 -5.31 -5.77
CA ARG A 413 15.85 -6.56 -6.48
C ARG A 413 14.93 -6.81 -7.65
N TYR A 414 13.62 -6.60 -7.49
CA TYR A 414 12.68 -6.70 -8.60
C TYR A 414 13.05 -5.73 -9.73
N TYR A 415 13.39 -4.48 -9.39
CA TYR A 415 13.91 -3.54 -10.37
C TYR A 415 15.19 -4.06 -11.04
N ALA A 416 16.15 -4.59 -10.30
CA ALA A 416 17.39 -5.12 -10.88
C ALA A 416 17.14 -6.27 -11.88
N LEU A 417 16.14 -7.12 -11.61
CA LEU A 417 15.70 -8.17 -12.53
C LEU A 417 14.99 -7.60 -13.77
N GLY A 418 14.10 -6.63 -13.57
CA GLY A 418 13.21 -6.11 -14.61
C GLY A 418 13.70 -4.86 -15.36
N HIS A 419 14.79 -4.20 -14.97
CA HIS A 419 15.15 -2.84 -15.43
C HIS A 419 15.20 -2.67 -16.95
N LYS A 420 15.44 -3.75 -17.72
CA LYS A 420 15.47 -3.73 -19.19
C LYS A 420 14.11 -3.36 -19.81
N VAL A 421 12.99 -3.66 -19.14
CA VAL A 421 11.65 -3.32 -19.68
C VAL A 421 11.32 -1.82 -19.59
N CYS A 422 12.10 -1.03 -18.85
CA CYS A 422 11.94 0.42 -18.77
C CYS A 422 11.95 1.09 -20.15
N LEU A 423 12.80 0.62 -21.07
CA LEU A 423 12.88 1.18 -22.43
C LEU A 423 11.58 0.98 -23.21
N ALA A 424 10.91 -0.16 -23.01
CA ALA A 424 9.62 -0.45 -23.65
C ALA A 424 8.49 0.40 -23.07
N ALA A 425 8.54 0.76 -21.78
CA ALA A 425 7.62 1.74 -21.21
C ALA A 425 7.85 3.14 -21.80
N GLN A 426 9.11 3.55 -21.91
CA GLN A 426 9.48 4.89 -22.38
C GLN A 426 9.18 5.13 -23.87
N SER A 427 9.01 4.08 -24.67
CA SER A 427 8.55 4.20 -26.06
C SER A 427 7.03 4.41 -26.19
N ARG A 428 6.27 4.28 -25.10
CA ARG A 428 4.82 4.54 -25.06
C ARG A 428 4.52 6.03 -24.89
N GLN A 429 3.27 6.42 -25.13
CA GLN A 429 2.84 7.82 -25.05
C GLN A 429 2.44 8.20 -23.62
N LEU A 430 3.38 8.09 -22.67
CA LEU A 430 3.11 8.17 -21.23
C LEU A 430 2.60 9.53 -20.72
N TYR A 431 2.69 10.60 -21.51
CA TYR A 431 2.30 11.96 -21.08
C TYR A 431 0.85 12.34 -21.38
N LYS A 432 0.05 11.43 -21.94
CA LYS A 432 -1.38 11.70 -22.16
C LYS A 432 -2.15 11.78 -20.84
N VAL A 433 -3.29 12.44 -20.89
CA VAL A 433 -4.23 12.64 -19.79
C VAL A 433 -5.51 11.91 -20.11
N ALA A 434 -5.89 10.92 -19.30
CA ALA A 434 -7.15 10.21 -19.44
C ALA A 434 -7.58 9.56 -18.11
N ASN A 435 -8.86 9.63 -17.79
CA ASN A 435 -9.48 9.00 -16.63
C ASN A 435 -9.79 7.53 -16.88
N LEU A 436 -10.17 6.78 -15.83
CA LEU A 436 -10.49 5.37 -15.94
C LEU A 436 -11.58 5.10 -17.01
N ALA A 437 -12.64 5.91 -17.00
CA ALA A 437 -13.76 5.76 -17.94
C ALA A 437 -13.41 6.10 -19.40
N GLU A 438 -12.35 6.89 -19.61
CA GLU A 438 -11.81 7.18 -20.94
C GLU A 438 -10.86 6.06 -21.40
N CYS A 439 -10.04 5.54 -20.47
CA CYS A 439 -9.09 4.45 -20.73
C CYS A 439 -9.78 3.11 -20.99
N TYR A 440 -10.93 2.84 -20.36
CA TYR A 440 -11.62 1.55 -20.40
C TYR A 440 -13.13 1.69 -20.56
N ASP A 441 -13.73 0.82 -21.36
CA ASP A 441 -15.20 0.68 -21.41
C ASP A 441 -15.79 0.06 -20.13
N GLY A 442 -17.12 -0.06 -20.08
CA GLY A 442 -17.80 -0.66 -18.92
C GLY A 442 -17.41 -2.11 -18.63
N HIS A 443 -16.81 -2.82 -19.58
CA HIS A 443 -16.36 -4.21 -19.48
C HIS A 443 -14.82 -4.34 -19.39
N LEU A 444 -14.15 -3.27 -18.95
CA LEU A 444 -12.69 -3.21 -18.80
C LEU A 444 -11.92 -3.48 -20.10
N LYS A 445 -12.52 -3.22 -21.27
CA LYS A 445 -11.79 -3.27 -22.54
C LYS A 445 -11.03 -1.96 -22.75
N PRO A 446 -9.72 -2.00 -23.02
CA PRO A 446 -8.93 -0.82 -23.32
C PRO A 446 -9.50 -0.02 -24.51
N ARG A 447 -9.50 1.30 -24.40
CA ARG A 447 -9.92 2.23 -25.47
C ARG A 447 -8.72 2.95 -26.07
N LYS A 448 -8.73 3.14 -27.38
CA LYS A 448 -7.77 4.02 -28.06
C LYS A 448 -8.16 5.47 -27.86
N LEU A 449 -7.18 6.30 -27.52
CA LEU A 449 -7.37 7.73 -27.26
C LEU A 449 -6.39 8.54 -28.13
N PRO A 450 -6.62 8.64 -29.46
CA PRO A 450 -5.75 9.39 -30.35
C PRO A 450 -5.69 10.87 -29.99
N ASP A 451 -6.83 11.46 -29.61
CA ASP A 451 -6.99 12.90 -29.38
C ASP A 451 -6.82 13.33 -27.91
N ALA A 452 -6.31 12.43 -27.05
CA ALA A 452 -6.10 12.77 -25.65
C ALA A 452 -5.05 13.89 -25.49
N LYS A 453 -5.36 14.84 -24.60
CA LYS A 453 -4.46 15.93 -24.24
C LYS A 453 -3.14 15.36 -23.72
N VAL A 454 -2.04 15.97 -24.13
CA VAL A 454 -0.68 15.65 -23.65
C VAL A 454 -0.22 16.71 -22.66
N LEU A 455 0.36 16.29 -21.54
CA LEU A 455 0.97 17.19 -20.58
C LEU A 455 2.29 17.75 -21.12
N ALA A 456 2.46 19.06 -21.01
CA ALA A 456 3.77 19.69 -21.13
C ALA A 456 4.49 19.57 -19.79
N ILE A 457 5.58 18.80 -19.75
CA ILE A 457 6.35 18.59 -18.52
C ILE A 457 7.51 19.60 -18.50
N PRO A 458 7.55 20.53 -17.53
CA PRO A 458 8.68 21.45 -17.42
C PRO A 458 9.92 20.67 -17.00
N ARG A 459 11.01 20.80 -17.75
CA ARG A 459 12.27 20.08 -17.54
C ARG A 459 13.38 21.05 -17.15
N GLN A 460 14.20 20.66 -16.18
CA GLN A 460 15.39 21.39 -15.76
C GLN A 460 16.56 20.41 -15.64
N ASP A 461 17.77 20.91 -15.91
CA ASP A 461 18.99 20.13 -15.74
C ASP A 461 19.26 19.90 -14.24
N TYR A 462 19.49 18.63 -13.89
CA TYR A 462 19.88 18.19 -12.56
C TYR A 462 21.27 17.55 -12.64
N TYR A 463 22.22 18.15 -11.94
CA TYR A 463 23.60 17.68 -11.85
C TYR A 463 23.74 16.69 -10.71
N TYR A 464 24.32 15.53 -10.96
CA TYR A 464 24.56 14.51 -9.93
C TYR A 464 26.05 14.18 -9.79
N SER A 465 26.41 13.79 -8.57
CA SER A 465 27.66 13.13 -8.21
C SER A 465 27.29 12.09 -7.14
N VAL A 466 27.45 10.81 -7.47
CA VAL A 466 27.10 9.68 -6.61
C VAL A 466 28.25 8.69 -6.60
N TRP A 467 28.60 8.20 -5.41
CA TRP A 467 29.65 7.20 -5.23
C TRP A 467 29.05 5.80 -5.14
N VAL A 468 29.43 4.91 -6.05
CA VAL A 468 29.02 3.50 -6.06
C VAL A 468 30.28 2.65 -6.09
N GLU A 469 30.45 1.78 -5.09
CA GLU A 469 31.63 0.91 -4.93
C GLU A 469 32.99 1.65 -5.00
N GLY A 470 33.05 2.84 -4.40
CA GLY A 470 34.28 3.64 -4.37
C GLY A 470 34.61 4.32 -5.70
N ARG A 471 33.74 4.24 -6.70
CA ARG A 471 33.82 5.00 -7.95
C ARG A 471 32.81 6.15 -7.94
N GLU A 472 33.27 7.33 -8.29
CA GLU A 472 32.38 8.47 -8.51
C GLU A 472 31.72 8.40 -9.89
N HIS A 473 30.40 8.58 -9.92
CA HIS A 473 29.61 8.76 -11.13
C HIS A 473 29.03 10.17 -11.13
N THR A 474 29.43 10.97 -12.11
CA THR A 474 28.95 12.34 -12.28
C THR A 474 28.24 12.52 -13.61
N GLY A 475 27.31 13.46 -13.69
CA GLY A 475 26.61 13.74 -14.93
C GLY A 475 25.43 14.70 -14.78
N VAL A 476 24.66 14.81 -15.86
CA VAL A 476 23.47 15.68 -15.95
C VAL A 476 22.30 14.89 -16.50
N VAL A 477 21.13 15.08 -15.90
CA VAL A 477 19.85 14.53 -16.38
C VAL A 477 18.78 15.59 -16.36
N LYS A 478 17.79 15.48 -17.26
CA LYS A 478 16.64 16.39 -17.26
C LYS A 478 15.52 15.82 -16.40
N LEU A 479 15.25 16.46 -15.27
CA LEU A 479 14.17 16.10 -14.35
C LEU A 479 13.06 17.17 -14.38
N HIS A 480 11.92 16.86 -13.80
CA HIS A 480 10.82 17.80 -13.62
C HIS A 480 11.31 19.04 -12.86
N ALA A 481 11.01 20.24 -13.35
CA ALA A 481 11.49 21.50 -12.75
C ALA A 481 11.13 21.61 -11.26
N THR A 482 9.88 21.31 -10.89
CA THR A 482 9.44 21.27 -9.47
C THR A 482 10.22 20.32 -8.59
N LEU A 483 10.79 19.23 -9.12
CA LEU A 483 11.68 18.36 -8.36
C LEU A 483 13.02 19.06 -8.11
N CYS A 484 13.62 19.66 -9.14
CA CYS A 484 14.86 20.43 -9.02
C CYS A 484 14.71 21.59 -8.04
N GLU A 485 13.67 22.41 -8.20
CA GLU A 485 13.31 23.49 -7.28
C GLU A 485 13.13 22.97 -5.84
N GLY A 486 12.48 21.81 -5.67
CA GLY A 486 12.31 21.17 -4.37
C GLY A 486 13.64 20.78 -3.71
N VAL A 487 14.65 20.39 -4.51
CA VAL A 487 16.00 20.11 -4.00
C VAL A 487 16.73 21.42 -3.66
N GLU A 488 16.67 22.42 -4.53
CA GLU A 488 17.31 23.73 -4.34
C GLU A 488 16.79 24.45 -3.09
N LEU A 489 15.48 24.36 -2.84
CA LEU A 489 14.82 24.92 -1.65
C LEU A 489 15.02 24.05 -0.39
N GLY A 490 15.71 22.92 -0.49
CA GLY A 490 15.94 22.01 0.64
C GLY A 490 14.70 21.26 1.12
N LEU A 491 13.62 21.23 0.34
CA LEU A 491 12.39 20.48 0.64
C LEU A 491 12.62 18.98 0.47
N ILE A 492 13.39 18.58 -0.55
CA ILE A 492 13.80 17.19 -0.79
C ILE A 492 15.33 17.13 -0.74
N PRO A 493 15.92 16.30 0.13
CA PRO A 493 17.37 16.14 0.18
C PRO A 493 17.88 15.45 -1.10
N LYS A 494 18.99 15.95 -1.65
CA LYS A 494 19.66 15.38 -2.84
C LYS A 494 19.83 13.84 -2.78
N PRO A 495 20.25 13.23 -1.65
CA PRO A 495 20.32 11.78 -1.53
C PRO A 495 19.03 11.02 -1.83
N MET A 496 17.84 11.61 -1.67
CA MET A 496 16.59 10.96 -2.07
C MET A 496 16.47 10.82 -3.59
N VAL A 497 16.81 11.87 -4.33
CA VAL A 497 16.82 11.85 -5.80
C VAL A 497 17.90 10.89 -6.31
N ASP A 498 19.07 10.92 -5.68
CA ASP A 498 20.18 10.05 -6.07
C ASP A 498 19.83 8.57 -5.88
N PHE A 499 19.23 8.22 -4.73
CA PHE A 499 18.79 6.86 -4.41
C PHE A 499 17.66 6.39 -5.33
N GLN A 500 16.63 7.20 -5.56
CA GLN A 500 15.42 6.76 -6.27
C GLN A 500 15.45 6.95 -7.79
N ILE A 501 16.29 7.84 -8.32
CA ILE A 501 16.33 8.17 -9.75
C ILE A 501 17.71 7.86 -10.34
N ILE A 502 18.78 8.39 -9.75
CA ILE A 502 20.11 8.35 -10.36
C ILE A 502 20.70 6.94 -10.33
N VAL A 503 20.72 6.27 -9.18
CA VAL A 503 21.29 4.92 -9.06
C VAL A 503 20.52 3.89 -9.92
N PRO A 504 19.17 3.88 -9.95
CA PRO A 504 18.39 3.09 -10.91
C PRO A 504 18.71 3.41 -12.38
N LEU A 505 18.99 4.68 -12.70
CA LEU A 505 19.38 5.10 -14.04
C LEU A 505 20.77 4.56 -14.43
N LEU A 506 21.75 4.57 -13.52
CA LEU A 506 23.09 4.04 -13.75
C LEU A 506 23.03 2.54 -14.09
N LEU A 507 22.21 1.76 -13.35
CA LEU A 507 22.00 0.35 -13.67
C LEU A 507 21.38 0.18 -15.05
N ARG A 508 20.33 0.96 -15.35
CA ARG A 508 19.63 0.89 -16.65
C ARG A 508 20.55 1.23 -17.82
N ARG A 509 21.50 2.15 -17.63
CA ARG A 509 22.52 2.53 -18.62
C ARG A 509 23.72 1.59 -18.65
N GLN A 510 23.73 0.55 -17.80
CA GLN A 510 24.83 -0.40 -17.64
C GLN A 510 26.15 0.27 -17.21
N GLU A 511 26.07 1.42 -16.54
CA GLU A 511 27.22 2.11 -15.95
C GLU A 511 27.67 1.45 -14.64
N ILE A 512 26.76 0.73 -13.99
CA ILE A 512 27.02 -0.14 -12.84
C ILE A 512 26.37 -1.51 -13.07
N GLY A 513 26.95 -2.55 -12.46
CA GLY A 513 26.39 -3.90 -12.47
C GLY A 513 25.25 -4.08 -11.45
N ALA A 514 24.49 -5.18 -11.59
CA ALA A 514 23.40 -5.52 -10.68
C ALA A 514 23.88 -5.70 -9.23
N ASP A 515 25.04 -6.33 -9.01
CA ASP A 515 25.60 -6.54 -7.66
C ASP A 515 25.95 -5.21 -6.97
N ALA A 516 26.63 -4.32 -7.70
CA ALA A 516 26.96 -2.97 -7.23
C ALA A 516 25.69 -2.18 -6.88
N PHE A 517 24.68 -2.26 -7.74
CA PHE A 517 23.37 -1.63 -7.52
C PHE A 517 22.68 -2.16 -6.26
N ILE A 518 22.57 -3.49 -6.10
CA ILE A 518 21.89 -4.09 -4.94
C ILE A 518 22.63 -3.78 -3.64
N LYS A 519 23.96 -3.88 -3.63
CA LYS A 519 24.77 -3.53 -2.46
C LYS A 519 24.58 -2.07 -2.05
N TYR A 520 24.51 -1.14 -3.01
CA TYR A 520 24.21 0.27 -2.74
C TYR A 520 22.80 0.43 -2.13
N MET A 521 21.80 -0.18 -2.77
CA MET A 521 20.41 -0.09 -2.33
C MET A 521 20.20 -0.66 -0.92
N ASP A 522 20.82 -1.81 -0.63
CA ASP A 522 20.75 -2.44 0.69
C ASP A 522 21.41 -1.58 1.78
N GLY A 523 22.62 -1.04 1.51
CA GLY A 523 23.33 -0.18 2.45
C GLY A 523 22.67 1.18 2.69
N GLY A 524 21.96 1.70 1.70
CA GLY A 524 21.26 3.00 1.78
C GLY A 524 19.83 2.91 2.30
N TYR A 525 19.23 1.72 2.40
CA TYR A 525 17.78 1.53 2.53
C TYR A 525 17.15 2.27 3.72
N CYS A 526 17.67 2.03 4.93
CA CYS A 526 17.11 2.62 6.15
C CYS A 526 17.38 4.12 6.24
N SER A 527 18.57 4.56 5.79
CA SER A 527 18.95 5.97 5.71
C SER A 527 18.07 6.73 4.73
N HIS A 528 17.73 6.12 3.60
CA HIS A 528 16.80 6.66 2.62
C HIS A 528 15.42 6.90 3.24
N PHE A 529 14.87 5.91 3.94
CA PHE A 529 13.58 6.10 4.62
C PHE A 529 13.64 7.20 5.68
N ALA A 530 14.73 7.27 6.45
CA ALA A 530 14.95 8.36 7.40
C ALA A 530 14.96 9.74 6.73
N HIS A 531 15.53 9.87 5.53
CA HIS A 531 15.47 11.12 4.74
C HIS A 531 14.03 11.48 4.32
N VAL A 532 13.23 10.50 3.86
CA VAL A 532 11.82 10.71 3.48
C VAL A 532 11.02 11.26 4.66
N VAL A 533 11.16 10.65 5.83
CA VAL A 533 10.44 11.07 7.04
C VAL A 533 10.91 12.46 7.50
N ARG A 534 12.22 12.69 7.62
CA ARG A 534 12.77 14.00 8.04
C ARG A 534 12.33 15.13 7.11
N SER A 535 12.38 14.91 5.80
CA SER A 535 12.02 15.93 4.81
C SER A 535 10.56 16.37 4.94
N GLY A 536 9.63 15.42 5.15
CA GLY A 536 8.22 15.72 5.39
C GLY A 536 8.02 16.54 6.66
N HIS A 537 8.66 16.16 7.76
CA HIS A 537 8.55 16.88 9.03
C HIS A 537 9.15 18.28 8.99
N ARG A 538 10.37 18.43 8.47
CA ARG A 538 11.06 19.73 8.38
C ARG A 538 10.28 20.69 7.49
N SER A 539 9.64 20.18 6.45
CA SER A 539 8.79 20.96 5.55
C SER A 539 7.38 21.21 6.10
N GLY A 540 7.03 20.65 7.26
CA GLY A 540 5.66 20.68 7.80
C GLY A 540 4.62 20.05 6.85
N PHE A 541 5.06 19.11 6.00
CA PHE A 541 4.26 18.50 4.93
C PHE A 541 3.69 19.50 3.91
N SER A 542 4.28 20.70 3.80
CA SER A 542 3.77 21.80 2.99
C SER A 542 3.37 21.40 1.57
N ARG A 543 2.48 22.19 0.96
CA ARG A 543 2.07 21.97 -0.43
C ARG A 543 3.26 21.95 -1.40
N ALA A 544 4.29 22.77 -1.17
CA ALA A 544 5.50 22.78 -1.98
C ALA A 544 6.26 21.45 -1.87
N TYR A 545 6.44 20.93 -0.65
CA TYR A 545 7.01 19.61 -0.41
C TYR A 545 6.22 18.50 -1.12
N SER A 546 4.89 18.51 -0.95
CA SER A 546 4.02 17.51 -1.55
C SER A 546 4.08 17.52 -3.09
N ARG A 547 4.20 18.69 -3.72
CA ARG A 547 4.42 18.82 -5.17
C ARG A 547 5.78 18.28 -5.61
N ALA A 548 6.83 18.55 -4.85
CA ALA A 548 8.16 18.04 -5.16
C ALA A 548 8.21 16.50 -5.05
N ILE A 549 7.55 15.92 -4.04
CA ILE A 549 7.43 14.46 -3.89
C ILE A 549 6.62 13.86 -5.03
N ALA A 550 5.51 14.50 -5.41
CA ALA A 550 4.72 14.06 -6.54
C ALA A 550 5.53 14.09 -7.85
N ALA A 551 6.33 15.14 -8.08
CA ALA A 551 7.22 15.21 -9.23
C ALA A 551 8.28 14.09 -9.21
N LEU A 552 8.88 13.81 -8.05
CA LEU A 552 9.81 12.69 -7.86
C LEU A 552 9.15 11.35 -8.26
N VAL A 553 7.96 11.07 -7.75
CA VAL A 553 7.25 9.82 -8.04
C VAL A 553 6.83 9.74 -9.51
N MET A 554 6.38 10.84 -10.12
CA MET A 554 6.02 10.84 -11.53
C MET A 554 7.22 10.58 -12.46
N GLU A 555 8.43 11.02 -12.11
CA GLU A 555 9.64 10.64 -12.87
C GLU A 555 9.88 9.12 -12.85
N GLN A 556 9.53 8.43 -11.77
CA GLN A 556 9.65 6.98 -11.64
C GLN A 556 8.64 6.27 -12.55
N TRP A 557 7.41 6.77 -12.59
CA TRP A 557 6.38 6.28 -13.52
C TRP A 557 6.75 6.55 -14.98
N TRP A 558 7.20 7.75 -15.33
CA TRP A 558 7.59 8.07 -16.70
C TRP A 558 8.86 7.36 -17.17
N SER A 559 9.71 6.91 -16.24
CA SER A 559 10.91 6.13 -16.56
C SER A 559 10.68 4.62 -16.66
N GLY A 560 9.48 4.14 -16.31
CA GLY A 560 9.13 2.72 -16.35
C GLY A 560 9.54 1.93 -15.11
N GLN A 561 9.96 2.59 -14.01
CA GLN A 561 10.48 1.90 -12.83
C GLN A 561 9.45 0.95 -12.20
N PHE A 562 8.21 1.40 -12.02
CA PHE A 562 7.14 0.57 -11.46
C PHE A 562 6.78 -0.63 -12.36
N LEU A 563 6.88 -0.50 -13.69
CA LEU A 563 6.73 -1.63 -14.60
C LEU A 563 7.85 -2.65 -14.39
N ALA A 564 9.10 -2.18 -14.31
CA ALA A 564 10.25 -3.06 -14.08
C ALA A 564 10.16 -3.80 -12.74
N MET A 565 9.73 -3.12 -11.68
CA MET A 565 9.47 -3.74 -10.38
C MET A 565 8.36 -4.80 -10.47
N GLY A 566 7.27 -4.52 -11.20
CA GLY A 566 6.20 -5.50 -11.39
C GLY A 566 6.60 -6.74 -12.17
N VAL A 567 7.25 -6.55 -13.32
CA VAL A 567 7.74 -7.67 -14.12
C VAL A 567 8.78 -8.48 -13.34
N GLY A 568 9.69 -7.80 -12.62
CA GLY A 568 10.68 -8.46 -11.78
C GLY A 568 10.10 -9.23 -10.59
N SER A 569 8.93 -8.84 -10.08
CA SER A 569 8.29 -9.53 -8.94
C SER A 569 7.63 -10.85 -9.31
N LEU A 570 7.46 -11.13 -10.62
CA LEU A 570 7.01 -12.43 -11.12
C LEU A 570 7.94 -13.56 -10.66
N ILE A 571 9.24 -13.28 -10.52
CA ILE A 571 10.18 -14.16 -9.82
C ILE A 571 10.23 -13.79 -8.34
N ASP A 572 10.28 -14.81 -7.48
CA ASP A 572 10.67 -14.58 -6.10
C ASP A 572 12.19 -14.36 -6.01
N ALA A 573 12.60 -13.10 -5.87
CA ALA A 573 14.01 -12.71 -5.91
C ALA A 573 14.84 -13.37 -4.80
N GLN A 574 14.22 -13.72 -3.66
CA GLN A 574 14.82 -14.49 -2.57
C GLN A 574 13.75 -15.29 -1.81
N PRO A 575 13.61 -16.61 -2.05
CA PRO A 575 12.75 -17.45 -1.24
C PRO A 575 13.09 -17.30 0.25
N ASP A 576 12.05 -17.07 1.07
CA ASP A 576 12.10 -17.01 2.54
C ASP A 576 12.81 -15.80 3.18
N ARG A 577 13.33 -14.85 2.39
CA ARG A 577 13.98 -13.63 2.90
C ARG A 577 13.23 -12.37 2.50
N ILE A 578 13.09 -11.44 3.46
CA ILE A 578 12.56 -10.10 3.21
C ILE A 578 13.61 -9.02 3.46
N ALA A 579 13.27 -7.77 3.16
CA ALA A 579 14.17 -6.63 3.39
C ALA A 579 14.60 -6.48 4.87
N GLN A 580 13.78 -6.92 5.82
CA GLN A 580 14.12 -6.91 7.25
C GLN A 580 15.09 -8.05 7.66
N ASP A 581 15.24 -9.10 6.86
CA ASP A 581 16.13 -10.23 7.15
C ASP A 581 17.60 -9.89 6.81
N ARG A 582 17.89 -8.63 6.49
CA ARG A 582 19.20 -8.13 6.09
C ARG A 582 20.04 -7.76 7.32
N ALA A 583 21.35 -7.98 7.23
CA ALA A 583 22.32 -7.32 8.11
C ALA A 583 22.39 -5.85 7.67
N HIS A 584 21.93 -4.95 8.53
CA HIS A 584 21.89 -3.50 8.28
C HIS A 584 23.05 -2.80 8.97
#